data_AF-A0A182PP49-F1
#
_entry.id   AF-A0A182PP49-F1
#
_cell.length_a   1.000
_cell.length_b   1.000
_cell.length_c   1.000
_cell.angle_alpha   90.00
_cell.angle_beta   90.00
_cell.angle_gamma   90.00
#
_symmetry.space_group_name_H-M   'P 1'
#
loop_
_entity.id
_entity.type
_entity.pdbx_description
1 polymer ?
#
loop_
_entity_poly.entity_id
_entity_poly.type
_entity_poly.pdbx_seq_one_letter_code
_entity_poly.pdbx_strand_id
1 'polypeptide(L)'
;MAEELAHDYSGYFKASNLDQELKPITVGIDRMMLRLEEFENLLELVKAESSVALTQNVPKLLALHPELDVLCERIDKLEKFVAMVGRNLDAVEKQVQIAEEELDIPDKTINVLLKSLNIFGKPKPAERLTNRNASGLYEPVAVFKTEQYFRPNGPEQTPVERIDEKEESENKEETVSSGGDCDTGTPEM
;
A
#
# COMPACT_ATOMS: atom_id res chain seq x y z
N MET A 1 3.26 -87.49 -28.63
CA MET A 1 3.01 -86.93 -27.29
C MET A 1 3.83 -85.67 -27.02
N ALA A 2 5.16 -85.71 -26.86
CA ALA A 2 5.93 -84.48 -26.59
C ALA A 2 5.91 -83.48 -27.77
N GLU A 3 6.03 -83.97 -29.00
CA GLU A 3 5.99 -83.13 -30.22
C GLU A 3 4.61 -82.51 -30.47
N GLU A 4 3.55 -83.26 -30.19
CA GLU A 4 2.16 -82.82 -30.30
C GLU A 4 1.83 -81.74 -29.25
N LEU A 5 2.27 -81.95 -28.00
CA LEU A 5 2.14 -80.96 -26.94
C LEU A 5 2.94 -79.68 -27.25
N ALA A 6 4.16 -79.82 -27.78
CA ALA A 6 4.98 -78.70 -28.23
C ALA A 6 4.35 -77.97 -29.42
N HIS A 7 3.72 -78.70 -30.34
CA HIS A 7 3.00 -78.14 -31.48
C HIS A 7 1.80 -77.30 -31.01
N ASP A 8 0.97 -77.84 -30.10
CA ASP A 8 -0.20 -77.15 -29.56
C ASP A 8 0.20 -75.91 -28.75
N TYR A 9 1.23 -76.01 -27.90
CA TYR A 9 1.79 -74.86 -27.18
C TYR A 9 2.38 -73.80 -28.12
N SER A 10 3.06 -74.21 -29.19
CA SER A 10 3.59 -73.26 -30.19
C SER A 10 2.48 -72.52 -30.94
N GLY A 11 1.29 -73.15 -31.06
CA GLY A 11 0.09 -72.54 -31.61
C GLY A 11 -0.39 -71.34 -30.80
N TYR A 12 -0.27 -71.37 -29.47
CA TYR A 12 -0.59 -70.23 -28.62
C TYR A 12 0.29 -69.02 -28.94
N PHE A 13 1.62 -69.19 -29.06
CA PHE A 13 2.52 -68.08 -29.43
C PHE A 13 2.29 -67.52 -30.84
N LYS A 14 1.73 -68.33 -31.75
CA LYS A 14 1.36 -67.89 -33.11
C LYS A 14 -0.03 -67.24 -33.15
N ALA A 15 -0.95 -67.65 -32.28
CA ALA A 15 -2.32 -67.15 -32.21
C ALA A 15 -2.46 -65.91 -31.31
N SER A 16 -1.69 -65.84 -30.22
CA SER A 16 -1.48 -64.62 -29.45
C SER A 16 -0.53 -63.75 -30.24
N ASN A 17 -1.05 -62.76 -30.96
CA ASN A 17 -0.22 -61.76 -31.62
C ASN A 17 0.35 -60.81 -30.55
N LEU A 18 1.26 -61.34 -29.72
CA LEU A 18 1.81 -60.68 -28.54
C LEU A 18 2.45 -59.34 -28.91
N ASP A 19 3.08 -59.26 -30.07
CA ASP A 19 3.63 -58.03 -30.63
C ASP A 19 2.55 -56.96 -30.85
N GLN A 20 1.36 -57.36 -31.29
CA GLN A 20 0.22 -56.47 -31.48
C GLN A 20 -0.36 -55.97 -30.15
N GLU A 21 -0.33 -56.79 -29.09
CA GLU A 21 -0.77 -56.41 -27.75
C GLU A 21 0.27 -55.55 -27.01
N LEU A 22 1.56 -55.83 -27.19
CA LEU A 22 2.65 -55.13 -26.51
C LEU A 22 2.96 -53.77 -27.15
N LYS A 23 2.85 -53.65 -28.48
CA LYS A 23 3.12 -52.41 -29.21
C LYS A 23 2.39 -51.16 -28.67
N PRO A 24 1.07 -51.17 -28.40
CA PRO A 24 0.39 -50.00 -27.84
C PRO A 24 0.89 -49.66 -26.43
N ILE A 25 1.32 -50.66 -25.64
CA ILE A 25 1.90 -50.45 -24.31
C ILE A 25 3.27 -49.76 -24.44
N THR A 26 4.15 -50.26 -25.29
CA THR A 26 5.48 -49.66 -25.53
C THR A 26 5.35 -48.23 -26.04
N VAL A 27 4.48 -47.97 -27.02
CA VAL A 27 4.21 -46.61 -27.51
C VAL A 27 3.62 -45.72 -26.40
N GLY A 28 2.80 -46.28 -25.51
CA GLY A 28 2.28 -45.57 -24.34
C GLY A 28 3.38 -45.17 -23.37
N ILE A 29 4.32 -46.07 -23.09
CA ILE A 29 5.49 -45.80 -22.24
C ILE A 29 6.36 -44.71 -22.88
N ASP A 30 6.69 -44.82 -24.17
CA ASP A 30 7.51 -43.83 -24.87
C ASP A 30 6.89 -42.43 -24.82
N ARG A 31 5.55 -42.34 -25.00
CA ARG A 31 4.82 -41.08 -24.87
C ARG A 31 4.84 -40.52 -23.45
N MET A 32 4.76 -41.39 -22.44
CA MET A 32 4.81 -40.97 -21.04
C MET A 32 6.22 -40.48 -20.67
N MET A 33 7.27 -41.15 -21.15
CA MET A 33 8.65 -40.72 -20.97
C MET A 33 8.89 -39.34 -21.59
N LEU A 34 8.44 -39.13 -22.84
CA LEU A 34 8.55 -37.82 -23.50
C LEU A 34 7.84 -36.72 -22.69
N ARG A 35 6.64 -37.00 -22.19
CA ARG A 35 5.90 -36.05 -21.35
C ARG A 35 6.61 -35.75 -20.04
N LEU A 36 7.24 -36.74 -19.41
CA LEU A 36 8.01 -36.52 -18.17
C LEU A 36 9.20 -35.60 -18.42
N GLU A 37 9.91 -35.77 -19.54
CA GLU A 37 11.00 -34.87 -19.94
C GLU A 37 10.48 -33.44 -20.18
N GLU A 38 9.33 -33.29 -20.84
CA GLU A 38 8.69 -31.98 -21.02
C GLU A 38 8.31 -31.34 -19.67
N PHE A 39 7.73 -32.12 -18.74
CA PHE A 39 7.38 -31.63 -17.40
C PHE A 39 8.61 -31.24 -16.58
N GLU A 40 9.71 -31.99 -16.69
CA GLU A 40 10.96 -31.67 -16.02
C GLU A 40 11.51 -30.33 -16.51
N ASN A 41 11.56 -30.12 -17.82
CA ASN A 41 11.98 -28.85 -18.42
C ASN A 41 11.11 -27.67 -17.96
N LEU A 42 9.79 -27.85 -17.92
CA LEU A 42 8.87 -26.82 -17.41
C LEU A 42 9.10 -26.54 -15.92
N LEU A 43 9.37 -27.57 -15.12
CA LEU A 43 9.66 -27.41 -13.70
C LEU A 43 10.97 -26.65 -13.48
N GLU A 44 12.00 -26.92 -14.27
CA GLU A 44 13.25 -26.16 -14.25
C GLU A 44 13.03 -24.69 -14.59
N LEU A 45 12.22 -24.41 -15.61
CA LEU A 45 11.87 -23.04 -15.99
C LEU A 45 11.17 -22.30 -14.84
N VAL A 46 10.16 -22.93 -14.22
CA VAL A 46 9.43 -22.35 -13.08
C VAL A 46 10.37 -22.12 -11.89
N LYS A 47 11.28 -23.06 -11.60
CA LYS A 47 12.28 -22.90 -10.53
C LYS A 47 13.21 -21.72 -10.81
N ALA A 48 13.69 -21.59 -12.04
CA ALA A 48 14.55 -20.48 -12.44
C ALA A 48 13.83 -19.13 -12.32
N GLU A 49 12.60 -19.04 -12.81
CA GLU A 49 11.78 -17.82 -12.71
C GLU A 49 11.47 -17.46 -11.25
N SER A 50 11.06 -18.45 -10.45
CA SER A 50 10.80 -18.27 -9.02
C SER A 50 12.05 -17.82 -8.27
N SER A 51 13.21 -18.38 -8.59
CA SER A 51 14.50 -17.96 -8.02
C SER A 51 14.79 -16.49 -8.33
N VAL A 52 14.63 -16.05 -9.58
CA VAL A 52 14.82 -14.63 -9.94
C VAL A 52 13.84 -13.74 -9.19
N ALA A 53 12.57 -14.14 -9.10
CA ALA A 53 11.57 -13.38 -8.38
C ALA A 53 11.92 -13.21 -6.89
N LEU A 54 12.28 -14.32 -6.21
CA LEU A 54 12.54 -14.33 -4.77
C LEU A 54 13.90 -13.76 -4.39
N THR A 55 14.93 -13.98 -5.20
CA THR A 55 16.31 -13.55 -4.87
C THR A 55 16.65 -12.16 -5.39
N GLN A 56 15.95 -11.67 -6.41
CA GLN A 56 16.24 -10.38 -7.03
C GLN A 56 15.07 -9.41 -6.96
N ASN A 57 13.91 -9.77 -7.50
CA ASN A 57 12.82 -8.81 -7.70
C ASN A 57 12.19 -8.39 -6.37
N VAL A 58 11.84 -9.36 -5.51
CA VAL A 58 11.23 -9.09 -4.21
C VAL A 58 12.15 -8.26 -3.31
N PRO A 59 13.45 -8.62 -3.12
CA PRO A 59 14.35 -7.79 -2.32
C PRO A 59 14.54 -6.38 -2.86
N LYS A 60 14.63 -6.21 -4.19
CA LYS A 60 14.72 -4.88 -4.81
C LYS A 60 13.46 -4.04 -4.55
N LEU A 61 12.28 -4.65 -4.64
CA LEU A 61 11.03 -3.98 -4.34
C LEU A 61 10.94 -3.58 -2.87
N LEU A 62 11.33 -4.47 -1.95
CA LEU A 62 11.38 -4.17 -0.52
C LEU A 62 12.38 -3.05 -0.20
N ALA A 63 13.51 -2.99 -0.91
CA ALA A 63 14.49 -1.92 -0.74
C ALA A 63 13.96 -0.54 -1.16
N LEU A 64 12.93 -0.48 -2.03
CA LEU A 64 12.27 0.78 -2.41
C LEU A 64 11.25 1.26 -1.37
N HIS A 65 10.80 0.39 -0.46
CA HIS A 65 9.77 0.72 0.53
C HIS A 65 10.12 1.93 1.40
N PRO A 66 11.33 2.06 1.97
CA PRO A 66 11.67 3.22 2.80
C PRO A 66 11.65 4.53 2.01
N GLU A 67 12.11 4.52 0.76
CA GLU A 67 12.06 5.71 -0.10
C GLU A 67 10.62 6.12 -0.42
N LEU A 68 9.73 5.14 -0.61
CA LEU A 68 8.32 5.38 -0.83
C LEU A 68 7.65 5.96 0.43
N ASP A 69 7.96 5.43 1.62
CA ASP A 69 7.44 5.97 2.89
C ASP A 69 7.86 7.44 3.08
N VAL A 70 9.14 7.75 2.84
CA VAL A 70 9.64 9.13 2.91
C VAL A 70 8.92 10.03 1.89
N LEU A 71 8.66 9.53 0.69
CA LEU A 71 7.91 10.28 -0.32
C LEU A 71 6.46 10.52 0.12
N CYS A 72 5.78 9.51 0.64
CA CYS A 72 4.43 9.61 1.18
C CYS A 72 4.37 10.64 2.32
N GLU A 73 5.30 10.61 3.27
CA GLU A 73 5.38 11.61 4.33
C GLU A 73 5.56 13.03 3.79
N ARG A 74 6.39 13.21 2.75
CA ARG A 74 6.61 14.52 2.11
C ARG A 74 5.33 15.01 1.43
N ILE A 75 4.57 14.12 0.81
CA ILE A 75 3.26 14.42 0.21
C ILE A 75 2.28 14.84 1.31
N ASP A 76 2.17 14.09 2.40
CA ASP A 76 1.28 14.42 3.52
C ASP A 76 1.61 15.78 4.17
N LYS A 77 2.90 16.07 4.34
CA LYS A 77 3.37 17.37 4.85
C LYS A 77 2.97 18.50 3.89
N LEU A 78 3.12 18.28 2.58
CA LEU A 78 2.73 19.25 1.55
C LEU A 78 1.21 19.46 1.52
N GLU A 79 0.41 18.40 1.61
CA GLU A 79 -1.05 18.48 1.65
C GLU A 79 -1.52 19.31 2.85
N LYS A 80 -0.98 19.04 4.05
CA LYS A 80 -1.27 19.82 5.26
C LYS A 80 -0.88 21.29 5.10
N PHE A 81 0.24 21.55 4.44
CA PHE A 81 0.68 22.92 4.17
C PHE A 81 -0.29 23.62 3.20
N VAL A 82 -0.65 23.00 2.07
CA VAL A 82 -1.61 23.55 1.11
C VAL A 82 -2.97 23.81 1.75
N ALA A 83 -3.46 22.90 2.59
CA ALA A 83 -4.70 23.09 3.34
C ALA A 83 -4.62 24.27 4.33
N MET A 84 -3.46 24.50 4.95
CA MET A 84 -3.24 25.70 5.77
C MET A 84 -3.26 26.98 4.93
N VAL A 85 -2.60 26.98 3.77
CA VAL A 85 -2.62 28.13 2.84
C VAL A 85 -4.03 28.43 2.39
N GLY A 86 -4.83 27.41 2.04
CA GLY A 86 -6.23 27.57 1.66
C GLY A 86 -7.05 28.25 2.76
N ARG A 87 -6.99 27.77 4.01
CA ARG A 87 -7.68 28.40 5.14
C ARG A 87 -7.27 29.85 5.37
N ASN A 88 -5.99 30.16 5.19
CA ASN A 88 -5.49 31.53 5.33
C ASN A 88 -6.01 32.43 4.20
N LEU A 89 -6.10 31.92 2.97
CA LEU A 89 -6.67 32.63 1.83
C LEU A 89 -8.16 32.90 2.03
N ASP A 90 -8.94 31.89 2.44
CA ASP A 90 -10.38 32.05 2.73
C ASP A 90 -10.62 33.13 3.79
N ALA A 91 -9.78 33.17 4.82
CA ALA A 91 -9.88 34.17 5.88
C ALA A 91 -9.53 35.58 5.40
N VAL A 92 -8.52 35.73 4.52
CA VAL A 92 -8.18 37.01 3.88
C VAL A 92 -9.28 37.45 2.92
N GLU A 93 -9.81 36.54 2.10
CA GLU A 93 -10.92 36.81 1.17
C GLU A 93 -12.15 37.33 1.93
N LYS A 94 -12.47 36.71 3.08
CA LYS A 94 -13.56 37.19 3.94
C LYS A 94 -13.34 38.61 4.46
N GLN A 95 -12.11 38.97 4.86
CA GLN A 95 -11.80 40.35 5.27
C GLN A 95 -11.96 41.31 4.08
N VAL A 96 -11.47 40.94 2.90
CA VAL A 96 -11.61 41.78 1.71
C VAL A 96 -13.07 42.02 1.37
N GLN A 97 -13.90 40.97 1.37
CA GLN A 97 -15.34 41.09 1.12
C GLN A 97 -16.01 42.05 2.12
N ILE A 98 -15.70 41.95 3.41
CA ILE A 98 -16.23 42.86 4.44
C ILE A 98 -15.78 44.30 4.19
N ALA A 99 -14.52 44.52 3.78
CA ALA A 99 -14.00 45.85 3.48
C ALA A 99 -14.63 46.46 2.22
N GLU A 100 -14.86 45.65 1.17
CA GLU A 100 -15.57 46.07 -0.04
C GLU A 100 -17.02 46.48 0.27
N GLU A 101 -17.72 45.70 1.11
CA GLU A 101 -19.07 46.02 1.59
C GLU A 101 -19.12 47.30 2.44
N GLU A 102 -18.12 47.54 3.31
CA GLU A 102 -18.03 48.77 4.11
C GLU A 102 -17.74 50.01 3.25
N LEU A 103 -17.00 49.85 2.14
CA LEU A 103 -16.59 50.93 1.25
C LEU A 103 -17.51 51.14 0.04
N ASP A 104 -18.58 50.34 -0.10
CA ASP A 104 -19.52 50.34 -1.23
C ASP A 104 -18.80 50.17 -2.60
N ILE A 105 -17.71 49.38 -2.62
CA ILE A 105 -16.95 49.09 -3.83
C ILE A 105 -17.66 47.95 -4.57
N PRO A 106 -18.03 48.10 -5.86
CA PRO A 106 -18.77 47.06 -6.57
C PRO A 106 -17.92 45.81 -6.78
N ASP A 107 -18.46 44.65 -6.39
CA ASP A 107 -17.95 43.25 -6.38
C ASP A 107 -17.18 42.74 -7.62
N LYS A 108 -16.96 43.52 -8.67
CA LYS A 108 -16.62 42.99 -10.00
C LYS A 108 -15.13 42.77 -10.28
N THR A 109 -14.21 43.26 -9.44
CA THR A 109 -12.79 43.29 -9.80
C THR A 109 -11.98 42.10 -9.26
N ILE A 110 -12.25 41.60 -8.05
CA ILE A 110 -11.46 40.53 -7.41
C ILE A 110 -12.15 39.16 -7.52
N ASN A 111 -13.48 39.14 -7.49
CA ASN A 111 -14.31 37.94 -7.62
C ASN A 111 -14.10 37.14 -8.92
N VAL A 112 -13.64 37.78 -10.00
CA VAL A 112 -13.46 37.11 -11.31
C VAL A 112 -12.30 36.12 -11.31
N LEU A 113 -11.30 36.31 -10.44
CA LEU A 113 -10.15 35.40 -10.34
C LEU A 113 -10.40 34.20 -9.42
N LEU A 114 -11.31 34.30 -8.44
CA LEU A 114 -11.54 33.28 -7.41
C LEU A 114 -12.78 32.40 -7.65
N LYS A 115 -13.72 32.85 -8.49
CA LYS A 115 -14.95 32.10 -8.84
C LYS A 115 -14.73 30.83 -9.67
N SER A 116 -13.50 30.50 -10.04
CA SER A 116 -13.18 29.25 -10.75
C SER A 116 -13.16 28.01 -9.84
N LEU A 117 -13.25 28.16 -8.51
CA LEU A 117 -13.11 27.01 -7.59
C LEU A 117 -14.30 26.66 -6.68
N ASN A 118 -15.35 27.47 -6.53
CA ASN A 118 -16.41 27.16 -5.55
C ASN A 118 -17.84 27.17 -6.14
N ILE A 119 -18.43 25.97 -6.22
CA ILE A 119 -19.85 25.70 -6.49
C ILE A 119 -20.46 25.22 -5.14
N PHE A 120 -21.65 25.68 -4.79
CA PHE A 120 -22.50 25.30 -3.65
C PHE A 120 -22.42 26.16 -2.36
N GLY A 121 -23.37 27.11 -2.22
CA GLY A 121 -23.77 27.69 -0.94
C GLY A 121 -24.87 28.76 -1.08
N LYS A 122 -25.99 28.63 -0.35
CA LYS A 122 -27.13 29.58 -0.35
C LYS A 122 -26.96 30.65 0.75
N PRO A 123 -27.43 31.90 0.55
CA PRO A 123 -27.19 33.00 1.50
C PRO A 123 -28.14 33.00 2.71
N LYS A 124 -27.60 33.41 3.88
CA LYS A 124 -28.30 33.70 5.16
C LYS A 124 -28.38 35.22 5.39
N PRO A 125 -29.26 35.73 6.28
CA PRO A 125 -29.49 37.17 6.47
C PRO A 125 -28.29 37.87 7.12
N ALA A 126 -27.97 39.07 6.64
CA ALA A 126 -26.73 39.79 6.93
C ALA A 126 -26.82 40.67 8.20
N GLU A 127 -26.20 40.20 9.28
CA GLU A 127 -25.61 41.11 10.27
C GLU A 127 -24.43 41.82 9.58
N ARG A 128 -24.35 43.15 9.62
CA ARG A 128 -23.22 43.88 9.01
C ARG A 128 -21.94 43.50 9.73
N LEU A 129 -21.15 42.62 9.10
CA LEU A 129 -19.85 42.23 9.59
C LEU A 129 -18.88 43.41 9.45
N THR A 130 -17.93 43.53 10.38
CA THR A 130 -16.87 44.53 10.34
C THR A 130 -15.54 43.87 10.67
N ASN A 131 -14.47 44.36 10.03
CA ASN A 131 -13.08 43.92 10.28
C ASN A 131 -12.39 44.71 11.40
N ARG A 132 -13.16 45.54 12.13
CA ARG A 132 -12.63 46.39 13.20
C ARG A 132 -12.81 45.75 14.56
N ASN A 133 -11.79 45.87 15.40
CA ASN A 133 -11.85 45.44 16.79
C ASN A 133 -12.67 46.41 17.66
N ALA A 134 -12.80 46.11 18.95
CA ALA A 134 -13.57 46.94 19.90
C ALA A 134 -13.10 48.40 20.02
N SER A 135 -11.86 48.71 19.58
CA SER A 135 -11.32 50.07 19.52
C SER A 135 -11.51 50.76 18.15
N GLY A 136 -12.18 50.11 17.20
CA GLY A 136 -12.42 50.62 15.86
C GLY A 136 -11.23 50.49 14.90
N LEU A 137 -10.16 49.78 15.29
CA LEU A 137 -8.96 49.56 14.48
C LEU A 137 -9.06 48.24 13.71
N TYR A 138 -8.54 48.23 12.49
CA TYR A 138 -8.43 47.00 11.69
C TYR A 138 -7.47 46.01 12.36
N GLU A 139 -7.89 44.75 12.45
CA GLU A 139 -7.06 43.66 12.97
C GLU A 139 -6.76 42.67 11.83
N PRO A 140 -5.49 42.58 11.38
CA PRO A 140 -5.12 41.66 10.32
C PRO A 140 -5.32 40.19 10.72
N VAL A 141 -5.80 39.38 9.79
CA VAL A 141 -5.89 37.93 9.99
C VAL A 141 -4.48 37.33 10.09
N ALA A 142 -4.29 36.46 11.07
CA ALA A 142 -3.07 35.69 11.21
C ALA A 142 -2.95 34.69 10.05
N VAL A 143 -2.00 34.92 9.16
CA VAL A 143 -1.65 34.01 8.06
C VAL A 143 -0.30 33.36 8.31
N PHE A 144 -0.05 32.22 7.65
CA PHE A 144 1.23 31.53 7.71
C PHE A 144 2.38 32.44 7.22
N LYS A 145 3.57 32.22 7.78
CA LYS A 145 4.80 32.91 7.36
C LYS A 145 5.66 31.98 6.55
N THR A 146 5.97 32.37 5.30
CA THR A 146 6.76 31.57 4.37
C THR A 146 8.13 31.20 4.95
N GLU A 147 8.73 32.09 5.74
CA GLU A 147 10.06 31.91 6.36
C GLU A 147 10.10 30.77 7.38
N GLN A 148 8.94 30.40 7.94
CA GLN A 148 8.82 29.29 8.88
C GLN A 148 8.84 27.93 8.18
N TYR A 149 8.48 27.89 6.89
CA TYR A 149 8.36 26.66 6.10
C TYR A 149 9.45 26.51 5.04
N PHE A 150 9.94 27.62 4.48
CA PHE A 150 10.95 27.63 3.43
C PHE A 150 12.16 28.45 3.90
N ARG A 151 13.22 27.76 4.32
CA ARG A 151 14.50 28.40 4.66
C ARG A 151 15.39 28.49 3.41
N PRO A 152 16.09 29.61 3.17
CA PRO A 152 16.89 29.76 1.96
C PRO A 152 18.02 28.76 1.77
N ASN A 153 18.53 28.07 2.81
CA ASN A 153 19.63 27.06 2.70
C ASN A 153 19.78 26.20 3.99
N GLY A 154 18.80 25.40 4.42
CA GLY A 154 18.91 24.61 5.67
C GLY A 154 18.56 23.12 5.49
N PRO A 155 19.25 22.18 6.16
CA PRO A 155 18.90 20.76 6.11
C PRO A 155 17.51 20.51 6.71
N GLU A 156 16.83 19.49 6.17
CA GLU A 156 15.51 19.01 6.58
C GLU A 156 15.50 18.66 8.08
N GLN A 157 14.55 19.23 8.85
CA GLN A 157 14.43 18.94 10.28
C GLN A 157 13.68 17.61 10.48
N THR A 158 14.26 16.71 11.27
CA THR A 158 13.57 15.58 11.88
C THR A 158 12.54 16.07 12.91
N PRO A 159 11.38 15.41 13.06
CA PRO A 159 10.33 15.88 13.97
C PRO A 159 10.80 15.80 15.44
N VAL A 160 10.65 16.90 16.17
CA VAL A 160 10.80 16.93 17.63
C VAL A 160 9.56 16.29 18.24
N GLU A 161 9.71 15.09 18.82
CA GLU A 161 8.69 14.47 19.66
C GLU A 161 8.38 15.36 20.86
N ARG A 162 7.09 15.67 21.04
CA ARG A 162 6.59 16.40 22.20
C ARG A 162 6.33 15.38 23.30
N ILE A 163 7.16 15.41 24.33
CA ILE A 163 6.94 14.73 25.61
C ILE A 163 5.84 15.50 26.33
N ASP A 164 4.71 14.84 26.61
CA ASP A 164 3.79 15.25 27.67
C ASP A 164 3.58 14.04 28.59
N GLU A 165 4.21 14.14 29.76
CA GLU A 165 4.06 13.27 30.92
C GLU A 165 2.61 13.32 31.43
N LYS A 166 2.00 12.16 31.71
CA LYS A 166 0.96 12.03 32.75
C LYS A 166 1.03 10.69 33.47
N GLU A 167 1.52 10.79 34.71
CA GLU A 167 1.06 10.14 35.95
C GLU A 167 0.69 8.66 35.90
N GLU A 168 1.67 7.83 36.25
CA GLU A 168 1.48 6.49 36.79
C GLU A 168 1.12 6.61 38.28
N SER A 169 -0.12 6.25 38.63
CA SER A 169 -0.52 6.00 40.02
C SER A 169 -0.46 4.49 40.26
N GLU A 170 0.38 4.13 41.22
CA GLU A 170 0.50 2.79 41.78
C GLU A 170 -0.87 2.24 42.19
N ASN A 171 -1.16 1.00 41.80
CA ASN A 171 -1.83 0.11 42.73
C ASN A 171 -1.25 -1.30 42.60
N LYS A 172 -0.66 -1.75 43.71
CA LYS A 172 -0.01 -3.03 43.89
C LYS A 172 -0.93 -3.86 44.79
N GLU A 173 -1.44 -4.98 44.30
CA GLU A 173 -1.88 -6.07 45.17
C GLU A 173 -1.62 -7.43 44.52
N GLU A 174 -0.94 -8.26 45.30
CA GLU A 174 -0.42 -9.61 45.00
C GLU A 174 -1.55 -10.66 44.86
N THR A 175 -1.33 -11.71 44.06
CA THR A 175 -1.06 -13.09 44.56
C THR A 175 -1.13 -14.18 43.46
N VAL A 176 0.01 -14.88 43.29
CA VAL A 176 0.21 -16.36 43.37
C VAL A 176 -0.31 -17.32 42.26
N SER A 177 0.66 -18.11 41.73
CA SER A 177 0.59 -19.51 41.21
C SER A 177 -0.05 -19.72 39.83
N SER A 178 0.40 -20.53 38.87
CA SER A 178 1.19 -21.78 38.78
C SER A 178 1.69 -21.83 37.31
N GLY A 179 2.95 -22.12 36.95
CA GLY A 179 3.51 -23.46 36.90
C GLY A 179 3.07 -24.23 35.63
N GLY A 180 4.00 -24.48 34.69
CA GLY A 180 3.85 -25.55 33.69
C GLY A 180 4.43 -25.27 32.30
N ASP A 181 5.74 -25.45 32.12
CA ASP A 181 6.33 -25.79 30.83
C ASP A 181 5.89 -27.20 30.44
N CYS A 182 5.38 -27.39 29.21
CA CYS A 182 5.25 -28.70 28.60
C CYS A 182 5.88 -28.70 27.21
N ASP A 183 7.18 -28.98 27.22
CA ASP A 183 7.92 -29.60 26.14
C ASP A 183 7.40 -31.04 25.96
N THR A 184 6.86 -31.37 24.79
CA THR A 184 6.60 -32.75 24.40
C THR A 184 7.26 -33.01 23.05
N GLY A 185 8.51 -33.46 23.12
CA GLY A 185 9.20 -34.10 22.02
C GLY A 185 8.42 -35.29 21.47
N THR A 186 8.27 -35.31 20.15
CA THR A 186 7.74 -36.42 19.36
C THR A 186 8.81 -37.53 19.27
N PRO A 187 8.52 -38.80 19.60
CA PRO A 187 9.39 -39.90 19.22
C PRO A 187 9.00 -40.42 17.82
N GLU A 188 10.02 -40.71 17.01
CA GLU A 188 9.89 -41.37 15.71
C GLU A 188 9.32 -42.80 15.84
N MET A 189 8.44 -43.14 14.90
CA MET A 189 8.27 -44.48 14.32
C MET A 189 8.07 -44.34 12.82
#